data_AF-A0A4Y9IJY2-F1
#
_entry.id   AF-A0A4Y9IJY2-F1
#
_cell.length_a   1.000
_cell.length_b   1.000
_cell.length_c   1.000
_cell.angle_alpha   90.00
_cell.angle_beta   90.00
_cell.angle_gamma   90.00
#
_symmetry.space_group_name_H-M   'P 1'
#
loop_
_entity.id
_entity.type
_entity.pdbx_description
1 polymer ?
#
loop_
_entity_poly.entity_id
_entity_poly.type
_entity_poly.pdbx_seq_one_letter_code
_entity_poly.pdbx_strand_id
1 'polypeptide(L)'
;MRKLTILSLIILSAIITTLSSCSGCVKQATKKVTETGINAIEGVAEAVDEHGARVGEKATDAAGKLADGIGKSLDRQMNEHAEKVASVMGRTLVQTVEGLDKGATGQYYDPISYNANICTGVSLDYLGKIKSKAVVDAYFIILEKGIYNCKIELEGSKGIFITKETEIDKPITERRYSLVSFALNIEEEKEFLNTVSAKVTIVKK
;
A
#
# COMPACT_ATOMS: atom_id res chain seq x y z
N MET A 1 44.49 -33.18 -6.85
CA MET A 1 43.47 -32.63 -5.93
C MET A 1 42.11 -32.66 -6.63
N ARG A 2 41.39 -33.78 -6.54
CA ARG A 2 40.12 -34.00 -7.28
C ARG A 2 39.30 -35.15 -6.66
N LYS A 3 39.30 -35.22 -5.33
CA LYS A 3 38.60 -36.27 -4.54
C LYS A 3 38.01 -35.73 -3.24
N LEU A 4 37.62 -34.46 -3.19
CA LEU A 4 37.05 -33.84 -1.97
C LEU A 4 35.66 -33.20 -2.17
N THR A 5 35.02 -33.41 -3.31
CA THR A 5 33.73 -32.76 -3.64
C THR A 5 32.56 -33.73 -3.88
N ILE A 6 32.74 -35.03 -3.65
CA ILE A 6 31.66 -36.03 -3.79
C ILE A 6 31.18 -36.54 -2.41
N LEU A 7 31.93 -36.28 -1.33
CA LEU A 7 31.55 -36.74 0.02
C LEU A 7 30.50 -35.84 0.70
N SER A 8 30.26 -34.61 0.23
CA SER A 8 29.25 -33.72 0.84
C SER A 8 27.83 -33.90 0.29
N LEU A 9 27.63 -34.75 -0.73
CA LEU A 9 26.30 -35.01 -1.31
C LEU A 9 25.61 -36.27 -0.78
N ILE A 10 26.32 -37.13 -0.02
CA ILE A 10 25.77 -38.40 0.49
C ILE A 10 25.22 -38.26 1.93
N ILE A 11 25.62 -37.21 2.65
CA ILE A 11 25.15 -36.95 4.03
C ILE A 11 23.75 -36.30 4.04
N LEU A 12 23.33 -35.66 2.94
CA LEU A 12 22.02 -34.99 2.86
C LEU A 12 20.88 -35.91 2.40
N SER A 13 21.16 -37.10 1.88
CA SER A 13 20.14 -38.07 1.42
C SER A 13 19.81 -39.17 2.44
N ALA A 14 20.45 -39.21 3.60
CA ALA A 14 20.25 -40.26 4.61
C ALA A 14 19.26 -39.88 5.74
N ILE A 15 18.69 -38.66 5.72
CA ILE A 15 17.73 -38.19 6.74
C ILE A 15 16.28 -38.50 6.33
N ILE A 16 16.01 -38.89 5.08
CA ILE A 16 14.64 -39.01 4.56
C ILE A 16 14.06 -40.45 4.61
N THR A 17 14.83 -41.47 5.01
CA THR A 17 14.38 -42.88 4.85
C THR A 17 14.22 -43.72 6.12
N THR A 18 14.00 -43.16 7.30
CA THR A 18 13.76 -43.97 8.53
C THR A 18 12.41 -43.77 9.23
N LEU A 19 11.46 -43.08 8.61
CA LEU A 19 10.06 -43.13 9.02
C LEU A 19 9.32 -44.28 8.31
N SER A 20 9.68 -45.51 8.66
CA SER A 20 8.86 -46.68 8.33
C SER A 20 9.11 -47.80 9.34
N SER A 21 8.04 -48.20 10.03
CA SER A 21 7.88 -49.43 10.81
C SER A 21 8.70 -49.59 12.11
N CYS A 22 8.11 -49.21 13.23
CA CYS A 22 8.04 -50.09 14.42
C CYS A 22 6.88 -49.64 15.32
N SER A 23 5.65 -49.96 14.89
CA SER A 23 4.47 -49.88 15.74
C SER A 23 4.50 -51.03 16.76
N GLY A 24 5.14 -50.83 17.92
CA GLY A 24 5.08 -51.86 18.97
C GLY A 24 5.92 -51.69 20.23
N CYS A 25 6.99 -50.88 20.23
CA CYS A 25 7.99 -50.95 21.31
C CYS A 25 8.13 -49.70 22.21
N VAL A 26 7.12 -48.83 22.30
CA VAL A 26 7.17 -47.65 23.21
C VAL A 26 5.93 -47.58 24.10
N LYS A 27 5.53 -48.70 24.69
CA LYS A 27 4.42 -48.73 25.67
C LYS A 27 4.81 -49.04 27.11
N GLN A 28 6.09 -49.33 27.37
CA GLN A 28 6.56 -49.63 28.75
C GLN A 28 7.61 -48.66 29.32
N ALA A 29 8.30 -47.86 28.50
CA ALA A 29 9.21 -46.84 29.02
C ALA A 29 8.50 -45.53 29.42
N THR A 30 7.30 -45.28 28.89
CA THR A 30 6.57 -44.02 29.10
C THR A 30 6.09 -43.85 30.54
N LYS A 31 5.74 -44.92 31.25
CA LYS A 31 5.07 -44.78 32.56
C LYS A 31 6.00 -44.37 33.71
N LYS A 32 7.33 -44.50 33.57
CA LYS A 32 8.27 -44.21 34.67
C LYS A 32 9.01 -42.87 34.53
N VAL A 33 8.88 -42.17 33.40
CA VAL A 33 9.42 -40.81 33.21
C VAL A 33 8.34 -39.74 33.37
N THR A 34 7.05 -40.09 33.25
CA THR A 34 5.94 -39.14 33.41
C THR A 34 5.81 -38.59 34.83
N GLU A 35 6.16 -39.34 35.88
CA GLU A 35 6.03 -38.83 37.26
C GLU A 35 7.15 -37.86 37.67
N THR A 36 8.32 -37.87 37.01
CA THR A 36 9.37 -36.88 37.28
C THR A 36 9.26 -35.65 36.35
N GLY A 37 8.55 -35.77 35.22
CA GLY A 37 8.36 -34.69 34.26
C GLY A 37 7.26 -33.68 34.61
N ILE A 38 6.26 -34.05 35.42
CA ILE A 38 5.15 -33.12 35.75
C ILE A 38 5.61 -31.99 36.68
N ASN A 39 6.54 -32.24 37.61
CA ASN A 39 7.02 -31.20 38.53
C ASN A 39 8.09 -30.27 37.94
N ALA A 40 8.65 -30.58 36.75
CA ALA A 40 9.63 -29.74 36.08
C ALA A 40 9.03 -28.86 34.96
N ILE A 41 7.77 -29.08 34.58
CA ILE A 41 7.08 -28.31 33.54
C ILE A 41 6.32 -27.10 34.12
N GLU A 42 5.83 -27.16 35.35
CA GLU A 42 5.13 -26.02 35.96
C GLU A 42 6.03 -24.79 36.14
N GLY A 43 7.34 -24.97 36.38
CA GLY A 43 8.29 -23.84 36.50
C GLY A 43 8.80 -23.26 35.16
N VAL A 44 8.58 -23.92 34.03
CA VAL A 44 9.01 -23.43 32.70
C VAL A 44 7.84 -22.86 31.90
N ALA A 45 6.61 -23.33 32.15
CA ALA A 45 5.41 -22.75 31.54
C ALA A 45 5.14 -21.32 32.04
N GLU A 46 5.27 -21.05 33.35
CA GLU A 46 5.07 -19.69 33.89
C GLU A 46 6.15 -18.69 33.46
N ALA A 47 7.39 -19.13 33.28
CA ALA A 47 8.48 -18.26 32.83
C ALA A 47 8.41 -17.91 31.32
N VAL A 48 7.84 -18.79 30.49
CA VAL A 48 7.67 -18.55 29.06
C VAL A 48 6.39 -17.75 28.77
N ASP A 49 5.35 -17.86 29.59
CA ASP A 49 4.10 -17.11 29.40
C ASP A 49 4.27 -15.62 29.74
N GLU A 50 4.91 -15.27 30.87
CA GLU A 50 5.05 -13.86 31.26
C GLU A 50 6.11 -13.10 30.43
N HIS A 51 7.19 -13.76 30.01
CA HIS A 51 8.21 -13.14 29.14
C HIS A 51 7.83 -13.21 27.64
N GLY A 52 7.17 -14.28 27.19
CA GLY A 52 6.67 -14.40 25.82
C GLY A 52 5.54 -13.40 25.53
N ALA A 53 4.60 -13.25 26.48
CA ALA A 53 3.56 -12.22 26.38
C ALA A 53 4.17 -10.82 26.44
N ARG A 54 5.11 -10.52 27.34
CA ARG A 54 5.77 -9.20 27.40
C ARG A 54 6.62 -8.88 26.17
N VAL A 55 7.29 -9.87 25.56
CA VAL A 55 8.08 -9.65 24.34
C VAL A 55 7.16 -9.52 23.13
N GLY A 56 6.08 -10.33 23.04
CA GLY A 56 5.06 -10.22 22.01
C GLY A 56 4.27 -8.91 22.08
N GLU A 57 3.90 -8.47 23.29
CA GLU A 57 3.25 -7.19 23.56
C GLU A 57 4.20 -6.03 23.22
N LYS A 58 5.46 -6.06 23.65
CA LYS A 58 6.45 -5.02 23.28
C LYS A 58 6.78 -4.99 21.79
N ALA A 59 6.83 -6.14 21.12
CA ALA A 59 7.07 -6.22 19.69
C ALA A 59 5.85 -5.74 18.89
N THR A 60 4.64 -6.09 19.34
CA THR A 60 3.38 -5.62 18.75
C THR A 60 3.18 -4.12 19.01
N ASP A 61 3.51 -3.63 20.19
CA ASP A 61 3.51 -2.20 20.53
C ASP A 61 4.57 -1.43 19.75
N ALA A 62 5.75 -2.00 19.53
CA ALA A 62 6.79 -1.36 18.74
C ALA A 62 6.41 -1.33 17.26
N ALA A 63 5.88 -2.44 16.72
CA ALA A 63 5.34 -2.49 15.37
C ALA A 63 4.13 -1.54 15.21
N GLY A 64 3.26 -1.48 16.22
CA GLY A 64 2.12 -0.56 16.29
C GLY A 64 2.55 0.89 16.35
N LYS A 65 3.54 1.25 17.17
CA LYS A 65 4.10 2.62 17.24
C LYS A 65 4.84 3.02 15.97
N LEU A 66 5.51 2.07 15.30
CA LEU A 66 6.14 2.30 14.00
C LEU A 66 5.10 2.49 12.90
N ALA A 67 4.05 1.64 12.89
CA ALA A 67 2.92 1.77 11.96
C ALA A 67 2.15 3.08 12.19
N ASP A 68 1.85 3.42 13.44
CA ASP A 68 1.24 4.70 13.84
C ASP A 68 2.13 5.89 13.47
N GLY A 69 3.46 5.75 13.60
CA GLY A 69 4.42 6.78 13.23
C GLY A 69 4.45 7.02 11.72
N ILE A 70 4.42 5.95 10.92
CA ILE A 70 4.34 6.01 9.45
C ILE A 70 2.97 6.57 9.02
N GLY A 71 1.88 6.11 9.64
CA GLY A 71 0.53 6.60 9.40
C GLY A 71 0.38 8.09 9.70
N LYS A 72 0.85 8.57 10.86
CA LYS A 72 0.86 10.00 11.21
C LYS A 72 1.67 10.85 10.23
N SER A 73 2.76 10.31 9.69
CA SER A 73 3.57 11.00 8.68
C SER A 73 2.82 11.12 7.34
N LEU A 74 2.11 10.07 6.93
CA LEU A 74 1.27 10.08 5.74
C LEU A 74 0.06 11.01 5.92
N ASP A 75 -0.63 10.96 7.06
CA ASP A 75 -1.74 11.86 7.39
C ASP A 75 -1.31 13.33 7.32
N ARG A 76 -0.12 13.64 7.85
CA ARG A 76 0.44 15.00 7.77
C ARG A 76 0.71 15.40 6.32
N GLN A 77 1.35 14.53 5.54
CA GLN A 77 1.62 14.81 4.12
C GLN A 77 0.33 15.01 3.32
N MET A 78 -0.70 14.22 3.59
CA MET A 78 -2.01 14.36 2.95
C MET A 78 -2.69 15.69 3.31
N ASN A 79 -2.62 16.08 4.58
CA ASN A 79 -3.17 17.37 5.02
C ASN A 79 -2.40 18.56 4.40
N GLU A 80 -1.08 18.52 4.40
CA GLU A 80 -0.24 19.57 3.81
C GLU A 80 -0.46 19.69 2.30
N HIS A 81 -0.58 18.56 1.60
CA HIS A 81 -0.94 18.52 0.18
C HIS A 81 -2.32 19.15 -0.05
N ALA A 82 -3.33 18.74 0.71
CA ALA A 82 -4.68 19.27 0.55
C ALA A 82 -4.77 20.78 0.86
N GLU A 83 -4.08 21.26 1.89
CA GLU A 83 -3.99 22.68 2.21
C GLU A 83 -3.28 23.46 1.11
N LYS A 84 -2.21 22.89 0.56
CA LYS A 84 -1.51 23.48 -0.59
C LYS A 84 -2.45 23.59 -1.80
N VAL A 85 -3.20 22.54 -2.14
CA VAL A 85 -4.16 22.56 -3.25
C VAL A 85 -5.26 23.59 -3.00
N ALA A 86 -5.82 23.64 -1.79
CA ALA A 86 -6.83 24.61 -1.41
C ALA A 86 -6.32 26.07 -1.50
N SER A 87 -5.04 26.31 -1.20
CA SER A 87 -4.43 27.64 -1.27
C SER A 87 -4.34 28.21 -2.69
N VAL A 88 -4.43 27.39 -3.74
CA VAL A 88 -4.24 27.83 -5.14
C VAL A 88 -5.52 28.45 -5.75
N MET A 89 -6.48 28.91 -4.93
CA MET A 89 -7.69 29.67 -5.32
C MET A 89 -8.37 29.16 -6.61
N GLY A 90 -8.79 27.90 -6.61
CA GLY A 90 -9.56 27.29 -7.71
C GLY A 90 -8.75 26.86 -8.94
N ARG A 91 -7.43 27.09 -8.95
CA ARG A 91 -6.51 26.58 -9.98
C ARG A 91 -6.22 25.10 -9.77
N THR A 92 -6.01 24.40 -10.88
CA THR A 92 -5.48 23.04 -10.88
C THR A 92 -3.98 23.09 -10.60
N LEU A 93 -3.53 22.34 -9.60
CA LEU A 93 -2.12 22.20 -9.24
C LEU A 93 -1.53 20.99 -9.94
N VAL A 94 -0.34 21.14 -10.53
CA VAL A 94 0.39 20.04 -11.17
C VAL A 94 1.76 19.89 -10.50
N GLN A 95 2.08 18.67 -10.07
CA GLN A 95 3.30 18.37 -9.33
C GLN A 95 3.94 17.08 -9.82
N THR A 96 5.24 16.94 -9.59
CA THR A 96 5.93 15.65 -9.73
C THR A 96 6.11 15.04 -8.34
N VAL A 97 5.65 13.81 -8.14
CA VAL A 97 5.73 13.10 -6.84
C VAL A 97 6.39 11.74 -6.98
N GLU A 98 7.08 11.28 -5.93
CA GLU A 98 7.90 10.06 -5.97
C GLU A 98 7.08 8.78 -6.02
N GLY A 99 5.89 8.76 -5.42
CA GLY A 99 5.11 7.54 -5.35
C GLY A 99 3.67 7.75 -4.93
N LEU A 100 2.85 6.77 -5.29
CA LEU A 100 1.52 6.52 -4.75
C LEU A 100 1.60 5.20 -3.97
N ASP A 101 1.33 5.23 -2.66
CA ASP A 101 1.21 4.00 -1.89
C ASP A 101 -0.14 3.34 -2.18
N LYS A 102 -0.12 2.40 -3.13
CA LYS A 102 -1.33 1.65 -3.55
C LYS A 102 -1.98 0.90 -2.39
N GLY A 103 -1.21 0.42 -1.41
CA GLY A 103 -1.73 -0.28 -0.24
C GLY A 103 -2.53 0.63 0.70
N ALA A 104 -2.21 1.93 0.70
CA ALA A 104 -2.87 2.94 1.53
C ALA A 104 -3.96 3.75 0.80
N THR A 105 -4.03 3.70 -0.53
CA THR A 105 -5.03 4.48 -1.31
C THR A 105 -6.46 4.34 -0.80
N GLY A 106 -6.92 3.11 -0.53
CA GLY A 106 -8.27 2.85 -0.03
C GLY A 106 -8.54 3.41 1.38
N GLN A 107 -7.51 3.71 2.17
CA GLN A 107 -7.67 4.36 3.47
C GLN A 107 -7.95 5.86 3.30
N TYR A 108 -7.22 6.52 2.39
CA TYR A 108 -7.21 7.97 2.25
C TYR A 108 -8.13 8.54 1.17
N TYR A 109 -8.53 7.73 0.20
CA TYR A 109 -9.26 8.18 -0.97
C TYR A 109 -10.58 7.45 -1.17
N ASP A 110 -11.56 8.20 -1.66
CA ASP A 110 -12.72 7.67 -2.34
C ASP A 110 -12.37 7.56 -3.84
N PRO A 111 -12.26 6.34 -4.40
CA PRO A 111 -11.87 6.17 -5.79
C PRO A 111 -12.98 6.67 -6.72
N ILE A 112 -12.58 7.33 -7.81
CA ILE A 112 -13.50 7.80 -8.85
C ILE A 112 -13.38 6.88 -10.06
N SER A 113 -14.50 6.29 -10.47
CA SER A 113 -14.55 5.52 -11.71
C SER A 113 -14.40 6.46 -12.91
N TYR A 114 -13.70 6.04 -13.96
CA TYR A 114 -13.43 6.92 -15.10
C TYR A 114 -13.45 6.20 -16.45
N ASN A 115 -13.70 6.99 -17.49
CA ASN A 115 -13.40 6.66 -18.88
C ASN A 115 -12.23 7.55 -19.34
N ALA A 116 -11.23 6.95 -19.99
CA ALA A 116 -9.99 7.62 -20.34
C ALA A 116 -9.76 7.60 -21.86
N ASN A 117 -9.53 8.78 -22.44
CA ASN A 117 -8.98 8.98 -23.77
C ASN A 117 -7.56 9.55 -23.65
N ILE A 118 -6.58 8.67 -23.49
CA ILE A 118 -5.20 9.03 -23.13
C ILE A 118 -4.27 8.64 -24.28
N CYS A 119 -3.43 9.59 -24.72
CA CYS A 119 -2.42 9.34 -25.74
C CYS A 119 -1.38 8.28 -25.32
N THR A 120 -0.73 7.66 -26.30
CA THR A 120 0.29 6.62 -26.08
C THR A 120 1.42 7.10 -25.17
N GLY A 121 1.90 6.22 -24.28
CA GLY A 121 3.00 6.52 -23.35
C GLY A 121 2.57 7.26 -22.08
N VAL A 122 1.26 7.49 -21.90
CA VAL A 122 0.65 8.00 -20.67
C VAL A 122 -0.31 6.98 -20.10
N SER A 123 -0.33 6.85 -18.77
CA SER A 123 -1.30 6.04 -18.04
C SER A 123 -1.83 6.83 -16.85
N LEU A 124 -3.14 6.73 -16.58
CA LEU A 124 -3.73 7.19 -15.32
C LEU A 124 -3.70 6.02 -14.33
N ASP A 125 -2.83 6.11 -13.33
CA ASP A 125 -2.64 5.05 -12.36
C ASP A 125 -3.68 5.08 -11.23
N TYR A 126 -4.13 6.27 -10.84
CA TYR A 126 -5.16 6.44 -9.82
C TYR A 126 -5.90 7.78 -9.97
N LEU A 127 -7.19 7.77 -9.65
CA LEU A 127 -8.05 8.96 -9.56
C LEU A 127 -8.96 8.83 -8.35
N GLY A 128 -8.96 9.80 -7.45
CA GLY A 128 -9.80 9.76 -6.26
C GLY A 128 -9.93 11.11 -5.55
N LYS A 129 -10.97 11.23 -4.71
CA LYS A 129 -11.13 12.35 -3.77
C LYS A 129 -10.51 11.97 -2.44
N ILE A 130 -9.76 12.87 -1.82
CA ILE A 130 -9.27 12.69 -0.44
C ILE A 130 -10.49 12.65 0.50
N LYS A 131 -10.66 11.59 1.28
CA LYS A 131 -11.86 11.43 2.14
C LYS A 131 -12.09 12.60 3.10
N SER A 132 -11.01 13.08 3.71
CA SER A 132 -11.05 14.13 4.73
C SER A 132 -11.05 15.54 4.17
N LYS A 133 -10.96 15.73 2.85
CA LYS A 133 -10.75 17.04 2.22
C LYS A 133 -11.52 17.17 0.91
N ALA A 134 -11.86 18.40 0.53
CA ALA A 134 -12.51 18.70 -0.74
C ALA A 134 -11.48 18.76 -1.88
N VAL A 135 -10.67 17.71 -2.06
CA VAL A 135 -9.56 17.69 -3.05
C VAL A 135 -9.62 16.40 -3.85
N VAL A 136 -9.48 16.52 -5.17
CA VAL A 136 -9.37 15.40 -6.11
C VAL A 136 -7.96 15.34 -6.65
N ASP A 137 -7.39 14.13 -6.66
CA ASP A 137 -6.04 13.84 -7.13
C ASP A 137 -6.07 12.81 -8.27
N ALA A 138 -5.32 13.09 -9.34
CA ALA A 138 -5.11 12.22 -10.48
C ALA A 138 -3.61 11.96 -10.66
N TYR A 139 -3.21 10.70 -10.52
CA TYR A 139 -1.82 10.25 -10.60
C TYR A 139 -1.52 9.68 -11.98
N PHE A 140 -0.72 10.40 -12.76
CA PHE A 140 -0.31 9.97 -14.10
C PHE A 140 1.11 9.41 -14.11
N ILE A 141 1.32 8.35 -14.86
CA ILE A 141 2.64 7.87 -15.28
C ILE A 141 2.85 8.31 -16.73
N ILE A 142 3.85 9.15 -16.96
CA ILE A 142 4.21 9.69 -18.28
C ILE A 142 5.62 9.22 -18.61
N LEU A 143 5.76 8.42 -19.66
CA LEU A 143 7.04 7.78 -20.03
C LEU A 143 7.97 8.71 -20.83
N GLU A 144 7.39 9.62 -21.60
CA GLU A 144 8.12 10.50 -22.51
C GLU A 144 8.16 11.93 -21.97
N LYS A 145 9.25 12.63 -22.25
CA LYS A 145 9.30 14.08 -22.01
C LYS A 145 8.35 14.81 -22.97
N GLY A 146 7.77 15.90 -22.50
CA GLY A 146 6.89 16.74 -23.31
C GLY A 146 5.87 17.51 -22.50
N ILE A 147 5.07 18.30 -23.20
CA ILE A 147 3.94 19.03 -22.63
C ILE A 147 2.66 18.30 -23.02
N TYR A 148 1.81 18.05 -22.04
CA TYR A 148 0.57 17.31 -22.22
C TYR A 148 -0.61 18.18 -21.76
N ASN A 149 -1.63 18.30 -22.61
CA ASN A 149 -2.92 18.86 -22.22
C ASN A 149 -3.69 17.80 -21.45
N CYS A 150 -4.07 18.13 -20.22
CA CYS A 150 -4.89 17.31 -19.35
C CYS A 150 -6.27 17.95 -19.16
N LYS A 151 -7.32 17.19 -19.46
CA LYS A 151 -8.70 17.56 -19.18
C LYS A 151 -9.34 16.49 -18.29
N ILE A 152 -9.90 16.91 -17.17
CA ILE A 152 -10.67 16.07 -16.25
C ILE A 152 -12.07 16.66 -16.13
N GLU A 153 -13.07 15.87 -16.48
CA GLU A 153 -14.49 16.22 -16.34
C GLU A 153 -15.13 15.28 -15.32
N LEU A 154 -15.73 15.84 -14.26
CA LEU A 154 -16.50 15.03 -13.30
C LEU A 154 -17.97 15.09 -13.67
N GLU A 155 -18.56 13.91 -13.80
CA GLU A 155 -19.95 13.66 -14.20
C GLU A 155 -20.72 13.10 -13.00
N GLY A 156 -21.77 13.81 -12.62
CA GLY A 156 -22.72 13.42 -11.58
C GLY A 156 -24.06 13.05 -12.18
N SER A 157 -25.09 13.03 -11.32
CA SER A 157 -26.45 12.64 -11.70
C SER A 157 -27.09 13.50 -12.81
N LYS A 158 -26.68 14.76 -12.94
CA LYS A 158 -27.22 15.75 -13.90
C LYS A 158 -26.31 16.00 -15.11
N GLY A 159 -25.24 15.22 -15.26
CA GLY A 159 -24.20 15.42 -16.26
C GLY A 159 -22.92 16.02 -15.68
N ILE A 160 -22.12 16.64 -16.53
CA ILE A 160 -20.82 17.23 -16.16
C ILE A 160 -21.04 18.45 -15.28
N PHE A 161 -20.50 18.42 -14.06
CA PHE A 161 -20.59 19.54 -13.11
C PHE A 161 -19.24 20.21 -12.87
N ILE A 162 -18.13 19.54 -13.23
CA ILE A 162 -16.78 20.11 -13.16
C ILE A 162 -16.05 19.83 -14.47
N THR A 163 -15.32 20.84 -14.95
CA THR A 163 -14.31 20.70 -15.99
C THR A 163 -13.02 21.38 -15.53
N LYS A 164 -11.93 20.63 -15.48
CA LYS A 164 -10.59 21.15 -15.17
C LYS A 164 -9.68 20.86 -16.35
N GLU A 165 -9.05 21.91 -16.86
CA GLU A 165 -8.05 21.85 -17.91
C GLU A 165 -6.73 22.40 -17.39
N THR A 166 -5.64 21.71 -17.67
CA THR A 166 -4.29 22.11 -17.25
C THR A 166 -3.23 21.51 -18.17
N GLU A 167 -2.00 22.03 -18.06
CA GLU A 167 -0.84 21.50 -18.74
C GLU A 167 0.04 20.71 -17.77
N ILE A 168 0.51 19.55 -18.21
CA ILE A 168 1.52 18.76 -17.52
C ILE A 168 2.83 18.89 -18.30
N ASP A 169 3.79 19.61 -17.73
CA ASP A 169 5.16 19.61 -18.23
C ASP A 169 5.93 18.43 -17.61
N LYS A 170 6.36 17.49 -18.45
CA LYS A 170 7.21 16.35 -18.09
C LYS A 170 8.64 16.62 -18.58
N PRO A 171 9.52 17.18 -17.74
CA PRO A 171 10.85 17.60 -18.17
C PRO A 171 11.85 16.43 -18.29
N ILE A 172 11.64 15.35 -17.54
CA ILE A 172 12.54 14.18 -17.45
C ILE A 172 11.77 12.86 -17.47
N THR A 173 12.36 11.82 -18.04
CA THR A 173 11.74 10.49 -18.23
C THR A 173 11.83 9.58 -16.99
N GLU A 174 12.05 10.14 -15.80
CA GLU A 174 12.05 9.36 -14.56
C GLU A 174 10.65 8.80 -14.25
N ARG A 175 10.60 7.63 -13.61
CA ARG A 175 9.36 7.00 -13.10
C ARG A 175 8.81 7.72 -11.86
N ARG A 176 8.61 9.02 -11.97
CA ARG A 176 7.86 9.83 -11.01
C ARG A 176 6.46 10.06 -11.55
N TYR A 177 5.49 10.11 -10.65
CA TYR A 177 4.12 10.45 -11.01
C TYR A 177 4.00 11.93 -11.31
N SER A 178 3.24 12.27 -12.34
CA SER A 178 2.67 13.60 -12.51
C SER A 178 1.33 13.63 -11.80
N LEU A 179 1.26 14.34 -10.69
CA LEU A 179 0.06 14.52 -9.87
C LEU A 179 -0.68 15.78 -10.33
N VAL A 180 -1.93 15.62 -10.75
CA VAL A 180 -2.85 16.72 -11.04
C VAL A 180 -3.89 16.77 -9.94
N SER A 181 -4.00 17.91 -9.29
CA SER A 181 -4.84 18.10 -8.10
C SER A 181 -5.71 19.33 -8.23
N PHE A 182 -6.95 19.26 -7.76
CA PHE A 182 -7.82 20.43 -7.69
C PHE A 182 -8.76 20.36 -6.49
N ALA A 183 -9.04 21.54 -5.91
CA ALA A 183 -10.02 21.67 -4.84
C ALA A 183 -11.44 21.80 -5.41
N LEU A 184 -12.40 21.23 -4.70
CA LEU A 184 -13.83 21.37 -4.92
C LEU A 184 -14.35 22.54 -4.08
N ASN A 185 -15.25 23.33 -4.64
CA ASN A 185 -16.06 24.27 -3.86
C ASN A 185 -17.21 23.55 -3.11
N ILE A 186 -17.97 24.29 -2.32
CA ILE A 186 -19.04 23.72 -1.48
C ILE A 186 -20.18 23.13 -2.33
N GLU A 187 -20.52 23.71 -3.48
CA GLU A 187 -21.55 23.15 -4.38
C GLU A 187 -21.06 21.87 -5.08
N GLU A 188 -19.82 21.90 -5.56
CA GLU A 188 -19.12 20.79 -6.20
C GLU A 188 -18.95 19.59 -5.27
N GLU A 189 -18.59 19.81 -4.00
CA GLU A 189 -18.47 18.74 -3.01
C GLU A 189 -19.81 18.09 -2.70
N LYS A 190 -20.91 18.86 -2.67
CA LYS A 190 -22.26 18.31 -2.49
C LYS A 190 -22.67 17.44 -3.67
N GLU A 191 -22.38 17.88 -4.90
CA GLU A 191 -22.70 17.08 -6.09
C GLU A 191 -21.81 15.82 -6.16
N PHE A 192 -20.59 15.89 -5.62
CA PHE A 192 -19.69 14.73 -5.57
C PHE A 192 -20.27 13.54 -4.77
N LEU A 193 -21.20 13.79 -3.85
CA LEU A 193 -21.88 12.73 -3.10
C LEU A 193 -22.90 11.94 -3.94
N ASN A 194 -23.31 12.45 -5.11
CA ASN A 194 -24.42 11.93 -5.92
C ASN A 194 -23.97 11.03 -7.08
N THR A 195 -23.14 10.02 -6.80
CA THR A 195 -22.57 9.07 -7.77
C THR A 195 -21.74 9.76 -8.87
N VAL A 196 -20.41 9.67 -8.76
CA VAL A 196 -19.48 10.38 -9.64
C VAL A 196 -18.72 9.41 -10.53
N SER A 197 -18.65 9.76 -11.81
CA SER A 197 -17.66 9.22 -12.73
C SER A 197 -16.85 10.35 -13.37
N ALA A 198 -15.73 10.03 -14.00
CA ALA A 198 -14.90 11.02 -14.68
C ALA A 198 -14.66 10.67 -16.16
N LYS A 199 -14.52 11.71 -16.98
CA LYS A 199 -13.90 11.62 -18.31
C LYS A 199 -12.52 12.26 -18.23
N VAL A 200 -11.49 11.50 -18.58
CA VAL A 200 -10.10 11.96 -18.54
C VAL A 200 -9.54 11.95 -19.95
N THR A 201 -9.11 13.11 -20.43
CA THR A 201 -8.48 13.25 -21.75
C THR A 201 -7.06 13.76 -21.60
N ILE A 202 -6.08 13.04 -22.17
CA ILE A 202 -4.69 13.48 -22.23
C ILE A 202 -4.21 13.48 -23.67
N VAL A 203 -3.76 14.65 -24.14
CA VAL A 203 -3.20 14.83 -25.49
C VAL A 203 -1.81 15.43 -25.38
N LYS A 204 -0.82 14.80 -26.04
CA LYS A 204 0.51 15.38 -26.17
C LYS A 204 0.45 16.58 -27.12
N LYS A 205 1.02 17.72 -26.72
CA LYS A 205 1.16 18.89 -27.59
C LYS A 205 2.23 18.68 -28.66
#